data_AF-A0A6A4YY01-F1
#
_entry.id   AF-A0A6A4YY01-F1
#
_cell.length_a   1.000
_cell.length_b   1.000
_cell.length_c   1.000
_cell.angle_alpha   90.00
_cell.angle_beta   90.00
_cell.angle_gamma   90.00
#
_symmetry.space_group_name_H-M   'P 1'
#
loop_
_entity.id
_entity.type
_entity.pdbx_description
1 polymer ?
#
loop_
_entity_poly.entity_id
_entity_poly.type
_entity_poly.pdbx_seq_one_letter_code
_entity_poly.pdbx_strand_id
1 'polypeptide(L)'
;MARGDGTKLPMLFVIRGASGGRIEKNEFPTFPAGHVHAMQNKTWMDDDVWKTYLRSLLLPMFVEPSVLLLNNLFSDESYWIVNEELSTHLIALPANATSVGQP
;
A
#
# COMPACT_ATOMS: atom_id res chain seq x y z
N MET A 1 -4.51 -9.46 -3.74
CA MET A 1 -3.12 -9.53 -3.29
C MET A 1 -3.02 -10.59 -2.21
N ALA A 2 -2.24 -11.65 -2.47
CA ALA A 2 -2.02 -12.76 -1.55
C ALA A 2 -0.52 -12.95 -1.40
N ARG A 3 -0.06 -13.30 -0.20
CA ARG A 3 1.34 -13.70 0.00
C ARG A 3 1.53 -15.12 -0.53
N GLY A 4 2.76 -15.46 -0.95
CA GLY A 4 3.08 -16.80 -1.47
C GLY A 4 2.83 -17.94 -0.48
N ASP A 5 2.74 -17.63 0.82
CA ASP A 5 2.41 -18.56 1.91
C ASP A 5 0.90 -18.71 2.16
N GLY A 6 0.05 -18.04 1.39
CA GLY A 6 -1.40 -18.08 1.53
C GLY A 6 -1.97 -17.12 2.58
N THR A 7 -1.13 -16.35 3.29
CA THR A 7 -1.61 -15.35 4.24
C THR A 7 -2.24 -14.17 3.50
N LYS A 8 -3.41 -13.72 3.97
CA LYS A 8 -4.09 -12.56 3.39
C LYS A 8 -3.37 -11.28 3.81
N LEU A 9 -3.05 -10.43 2.84
CA LEU A 9 -2.51 -9.10 3.13
C LEU A 9 -3.59 -8.22 3.80
N PRO A 10 -3.22 -7.35 4.75
CA PRO A 10 -4.15 -6.38 5.31
C PRO A 10 -4.72 -5.50 4.19
N MET A 11 -5.92 -4.96 4.39
CA MET A 11 -6.54 -4.05 3.42
C MET A 11 -6.34 -2.60 3.85
N LEU A 12 -6.05 -1.73 2.88
CA LEU A 12 -6.11 -0.27 3.04
C LEU A 12 -7.48 0.22 2.60
N PHE A 13 -8.17 0.94 3.47
CA PHE A 13 -9.40 1.64 3.13
C PHE A 13 -9.13 3.13 2.91
N VAL A 14 -9.41 3.62 1.69
CA VAL A 14 -9.36 5.04 1.36
C VAL A 14 -10.74 5.64 1.56
N ILE A 15 -10.87 6.49 2.59
CA ILE A 15 -12.14 7.10 2.97
C ILE A 15 -12.19 8.52 2.44
N ARG A 16 -13.33 8.87 1.84
CA ARG A 16 -13.50 10.18 1.23
C ARG A 16 -13.60 11.29 2.29
N GLY A 17 -12.73 12.28 2.19
CA GLY A 17 -12.87 13.61 2.79
C GLY A 17 -11.54 14.21 3.22
N ALA A 18 -11.59 15.17 4.15
CA ALA A 18 -10.44 16.02 4.47
C ALA A 18 -9.51 15.36 5.50
N SER A 19 -8.20 15.35 5.20
CA SER A 19 -7.18 15.03 6.18
C SER A 19 -7.22 16.01 7.37
N GLY A 20 -7.01 15.51 8.57
CA GLY A 20 -7.23 16.20 9.85
C GLY A 20 -8.70 16.54 10.13
N GLY A 21 -9.63 16.02 9.32
CA GLY A 21 -11.06 16.27 9.42
C GLY A 21 -11.73 15.53 10.58
N ARG A 22 -13.04 15.75 10.72
CA ARG A 22 -13.83 15.18 11.83
C ARG A 22 -13.82 13.65 11.84
N ILE A 23 -13.90 13.04 10.66
CA ILE A 23 -13.93 11.57 10.49
C ILE A 23 -12.58 10.97 10.93
N GLU A 24 -11.47 11.48 10.40
CA GLU A 24 -10.15 10.98 10.76
C GLU A 24 -9.84 11.14 12.25
N LYS A 25 -10.29 12.24 12.87
CA LYS A 25 -10.01 12.49 14.29
C LYS A 25 -10.90 11.70 15.25
N ASN A 26 -12.17 11.49 14.91
CA ASN A 26 -13.16 10.98 15.86
C ASN A 26 -13.68 9.58 15.53
N GLU A 27 -13.66 9.17 14.25
CA GLU A 27 -14.24 7.91 13.80
C GLU A 27 -13.15 6.86 13.53
N PHE A 28 -12.00 7.25 12.95
CA PHE A 28 -10.90 6.30 12.70
C PHE A 28 -10.45 5.54 13.96
N PRO A 29 -10.32 6.16 15.15
CA PRO A 29 -9.95 5.44 16.36
C PRO A 29 -10.97 4.38 16.79
N THR A 30 -12.21 4.45 16.27
CA THR A 30 -13.28 3.50 16.57
C THR A 30 -13.35 2.34 15.57
N PHE A 31 -12.63 2.42 14.46
CA PHE A 31 -12.60 1.35 13.48
C PHE A 31 -11.88 0.11 14.01
N PRO A 32 -12.30 -1.10 13.59
CA PRO A 32 -11.68 -2.33 14.04
C PRO A 32 -10.19 -2.36 13.66
N ALA A 33 -9.38 -2.82 14.61
CA ALA A 33 -7.95 -3.02 14.41
C ALA A 33 -7.67 -4.06 13.30
N GLY A 34 -6.46 -4.01 12.74
CA GLY A 34 -6.02 -4.94 11.69
C GLY A 34 -6.21 -4.44 10.25
N HIS A 35 -6.75 -3.23 10.08
CA HIS A 35 -6.85 -2.56 8.79
C HIS A 35 -6.18 -1.19 8.86
N VAL A 36 -5.60 -0.77 7.73
CA VAL A 36 -5.05 0.58 7.60
C VAL A 36 -6.13 1.45 6.97
N HIS A 37 -6.29 2.67 7.47
CA HIS A 37 -7.26 3.63 6.95
C HIS A 37 -6.51 4.89 6.54
N ALA A 38 -6.84 5.43 5.37
CA ALA A 38 -6.29 6.68 4.87
C ALA A 38 -7.44 7.62 4.49
N MET A 39 -7.29 8.91 4.79
CA MET A 39 -8.28 9.93 4.49
C MET A 39 -7.88 10.73 3.25
N GLN A 40 -8.78 10.84 2.27
CA GLN A 40 -8.45 11.56 1.04
C GLN A 40 -9.67 12.14 0.33
N ASN A 41 -9.54 13.35 -0.22
CA ASN A 41 -10.67 14.06 -0.83
C ASN A 41 -11.23 13.38 -2.08
N LYS A 42 -10.38 12.67 -2.84
CA LYS A 42 -10.72 12.17 -4.18
C LYS A 42 -11.05 10.66 -4.22
N THR A 43 -10.90 9.93 -3.11
CA THR A 43 -11.25 8.50 -3.00
C THR A 43 -10.51 7.57 -3.99
N TRP A 44 -9.32 7.95 -4.44
CA TRP A 44 -8.43 7.11 -5.28
C TRP A 44 -7.00 7.22 -4.77
N MET A 45 -6.22 6.16 -4.90
CA MET A 45 -4.87 6.06 -4.36
C MET A 45 -3.91 7.08 -5.01
N ASP A 46 -3.69 8.22 -4.35
CA ASP A 46 -2.66 9.17 -4.75
C ASP A 46 -1.30 8.83 -4.13
N ASP A 47 -0.30 9.67 -4.40
CA ASP A 47 1.07 9.43 -3.95
C ASP A 47 1.18 9.35 -2.41
N ASP A 48 0.41 10.13 -1.66
CA ASP A 48 0.42 10.08 -0.19
C ASP A 48 -0.24 8.81 0.35
N VAL A 49 -1.38 8.42 -0.22
CA VAL A 49 -2.04 7.14 0.13
C VAL A 49 -1.17 5.95 -0.28
N TRP A 50 -0.45 6.05 -1.40
CA TRP A 50 0.51 5.04 -1.84
C TRP A 50 1.68 4.90 -0.87
N LYS A 51 2.28 5.99 -0.41
CA LYS A 51 3.33 5.96 0.63
C LYS A 51 2.83 5.36 1.93
N THR A 52 1.61 5.70 2.33
CA THR A 52 0.96 5.13 3.52
C THR A 52 0.80 3.62 3.36
N TYR A 53 0.41 3.14 2.19
CA TYR A 53 0.33 1.72 1.87
C TYR A 53 1.68 1.01 2.00
N LEU A 54 2.74 1.57 1.39
CA LEU A 54 4.09 0.99 1.46
C LEU A 54 4.60 0.90 2.91
N ARG A 55 4.55 2.00 3.66
CA ARG A 55 5.16 2.10 5.00
C ARG A 55 4.32 1.50 6.13
N SER A 56 3.00 1.71 6.10
CA SER A 56 2.13 1.31 7.22
C SER A 56 1.55 -0.09 7.04
N LEU A 57 1.40 -0.55 5.79
CA LEU A 57 0.77 -1.84 5.50
C LEU A 57 1.76 -2.87 5.02
N LEU A 58 2.58 -2.56 4.01
CA LEU A 58 3.48 -3.55 3.42
C LEU A 58 4.77 -3.76 4.23
N LEU A 59 5.41 -2.69 4.71
CA LEU A 59 6.67 -2.78 5.49
C LEU A 59 6.59 -3.76 6.68
N PRO A 60 5.55 -3.72 7.54
CA PRO A 60 5.46 -4.66 8.66
C PRO A 60 5.23 -6.12 8.25
N MET A 61 4.83 -6.36 6.99
CA MET A 61 4.53 -7.71 6.49
C MET A 61 5.75 -8.41 5.93
N PHE A 62 6.81 -7.69 5.56
CA PHE A 62 7.99 -8.31 4.95
C PHE A 62 8.79 -9.13 5.95
N VAL A 63 9.23 -10.29 5.48
CA VAL A 63 10.20 -11.15 6.16
C VAL A 63 11.39 -11.24 5.22
N GLU A 64 12.56 -10.79 5.66
CA GLU A 64 13.74 -10.82 4.79
C GLU A 64 14.19 -12.27 4.53
N PRO A 65 14.58 -12.61 3.28
CA PRO A 65 14.48 -11.82 2.06
C PRO A 65 13.08 -11.92 1.41
N SER A 66 12.59 -10.80 0.87
CA SER A 66 11.29 -10.73 0.18
C SER A 66 11.39 -10.08 -1.20
N VAL A 67 10.56 -10.55 -2.15
CA VAL A 67 10.42 -10.00 -3.50
C VAL A 67 9.07 -9.31 -3.62
N LEU A 68 9.06 -8.09 -4.14
CA LEU A 68 7.84 -7.31 -4.35
C LEU A 68 7.59 -7.12 -5.85
N LEU A 69 6.49 -7.69 -6.33
CA LEU A 69 6.02 -7.54 -7.70
C LEU A 69 4.93 -6.47 -7.75
N LEU A 70 5.17 -5.38 -8.48
CA LEU A 70 4.22 -4.26 -8.60
C LEU A 70 3.92 -3.94 -10.06
N ASN A 71 2.65 -3.62 -10.32
CA ASN A 71 2.19 -3.23 -11.64
C ASN A 71 2.44 -1.75 -11.95
N ASN A 72 2.54 -0.90 -10.93
CA ASN A 72 2.80 0.52 -11.12
C ASN A 72 3.42 1.13 -9.87
N LEU A 73 4.30 2.11 -10.07
CA LEU A 73 4.86 2.98 -9.04
C LEU A 73 4.55 4.43 -9.43
N PHE A 74 4.14 5.23 -8.46
CA PHE A 74 3.55 6.55 -8.71
C PHE A 74 4.58 7.69 -8.65
N SER A 75 5.78 7.45 -8.12
CA SER A 75 6.82 8.48 -7.95
C SER A 75 8.23 7.89 -7.74
N ASP A 76 9.27 8.69 -7.96
CA ASP A 76 10.67 8.33 -7.63
C ASP A 76 10.84 8.03 -6.13
N GLU A 77 10.11 8.75 -5.28
CA GLU A 77 10.11 8.49 -3.83
C GLU A 77 9.55 7.11 -3.52
N SER A 78 8.49 6.67 -4.23
CA SER A 78 7.96 5.31 -4.05
C SER A 78 8.96 4.22 -4.45
N TYR A 79 9.81 4.46 -5.47
CA TYR A 79 10.93 3.57 -5.79
C TYR A 79 11.95 3.52 -4.66
N TRP A 80 12.31 4.66 -4.09
CA TRP A 80 13.25 4.74 -2.99
C TRP A 80 12.73 4.00 -1.74
N ILE A 81 11.46 4.19 -1.38
CA ILE A 81 10.84 3.48 -0.25
C ILE A 81 10.91 1.95 -0.47
N VAL A 82 10.62 1.47 -1.67
CA VAL A 82 10.64 0.02 -1.97
C VAL A 82 12.04 -0.61 -1.92
N ASN A 83 13.04 0.10 -2.45
CA ASN A 83 14.39 -0.46 -2.49
C ASN A 83 15.13 -0.28 -1.15
N GLU A 84 14.99 0.89 -0.52
CA GLU A 84 15.83 1.26 0.64
C GLU A 84 15.13 1.02 1.99
N GLU A 85 13.87 1.46 2.16
CA GLU A 85 13.19 1.27 3.45
C GLU A 85 12.69 -0.17 3.60
N LEU A 86 12.13 -0.71 2.53
CA LEU A 86 11.53 -2.04 2.49
C LEU A 86 12.57 -3.15 2.34
N SER A 87 13.80 -2.82 1.91
CA SER A 87 14.89 -3.78 1.65
C SER A 87 14.44 -4.97 0.77
N THR A 88 13.52 -4.70 -0.16
CA THR A 88 12.96 -5.72 -1.07
C THR A 88 13.54 -5.60 -2.46
N HIS A 89 13.66 -6.73 -3.15
CA HIS A 89 13.95 -6.69 -4.57
C HIS A 89 12.66 -6.34 -5.34
N LEU A 90 12.62 -5.13 -5.89
CA LEU A 90 11.52 -4.66 -6.73
C LEU A 90 11.61 -5.30 -8.11
N ILE A 91 10.55 -5.99 -8.51
CA ILE A 91 10.34 -6.42 -9.89
C ILE A 91 9.19 -5.57 -10.45
N ALA A 92 9.53 -4.67 -11.37
CA ALA A 92 8.55 -3.91 -12.11
C ALA A 92 7.94 -4.79 -13.22
N LEU A 93 6.62 -4.87 -13.27
CA LEU A 93 5.95 -5.51 -14.38
C LEU A 93 6.07 -4.65 -15.65
N PRO A 94 6.10 -5.26 -16.85
CA PRO A 94 6.03 -4.52 -18.10
C PRO A 94 4.76 -3.66 -18.13
N ALA A 95 4.85 -2.47 -18.75
CA ALA A 95 3.68 -1.62 -18.94
C ALA A 95 2.57 -2.38 -19.66
N ASN A 96 1.33 -2.27 -19.16
CA ASN A 96 0.15 -3.00 -19.66
C ASN A 96 0.26 -4.53 -19.58
N ALA A 97 1.05 -5.08 -18.65
CA ALA A 97 1.01 -6.50 -18.34
C ALA A 97 -0.44 -6.92 -18.04
N THR A 98 -0.99 -7.80 -18.88
CA THR A 98 -2.33 -8.33 -18.72
C THR A 98 -2.36 -9.31 -17.54
N SER A 99 -3.54 -9.69 -17.07
CA SER A 99 -3.69 -10.66 -15.97
C SER A 99 -2.99 -12.00 -16.21
N VAL A 100 -2.60 -12.30 -17.45
CA VAL A 100 -1.82 -13.49 -17.82
C VAL A 100 -0.35 -13.40 -17.36
N GLY A 101 0.19 -12.18 -17.24
CA GLY A 101 1.55 -11.92 -16.76
C GLY A 101 1.63 -11.49 -15.29
N GLN A 102 0.50 -11.50 -14.58
CA GLN A 102 0.40 -11.17 -13.16
C GLN A 102 0.05 -12.45 -12.39
N PRO A 103 0.83 -12.83 -11.36
CA PRO A 103 0.61 -14.06 -10.60
C PRO A 103 -0.71 -14.08 -9.82
#